data_AF-A0A9E3TR36-F1
#
_entry.id   AF-A0A9E3TR36-F1
#
_cell.length_a   1.000
_cell.length_b   1.000
_cell.length_c   1.000
_cell.angle_alpha   90.00
_cell.angle_beta   90.00
_cell.angle_gamma   90.00
#
_symmetry.space_group_name_H-M   'P 1'
#
loop_
_entity.id
_entity.type
_entity.pdbx_description
1 polymer ?
#
loop_
_entity_poly.entity_id
_entity_poly.type
_entity_poly.pdbx_seq_one_letter_code
_entity_poly.pdbx_strand_id
1 'polypeptide(L)'
;MRNLVWMASYPKSGNTWARMFVAAYLGEVEGGGEKAESGELRAEGQREEANRGQGFDLLQVNQFSRSDSLLALFADLAGKPSAELTDEDIDAYRLAVQQRLAANIGQRVVKTHNARVKPNGQRQVYSRFTKAGVYIVRNPLDVVDSLADHINYSIDDAIALMNQPDHRLGRTDKHAAQMVGTWSHHVWSWTKNDNEFPLLVLRYEDLKQNPYEHFGRMIRFLGWDYDESCVRRAVDATVFASLQQAEQSSGFAEASTVARSGRFFRHGEAGRWRQVLNARQAARVIVDHRAMMEMLGYGVESSVASLESRARRSGAATSGSTPAELLASSPTKREALENGVMTSEEDGDRRIIAYEIYEPTDMSLTPAPISREWMDQTQQRFAYRCLPLTLANQAGWVIGNPTGFTVYWNGGPRPDDVILTFDNDRPEKRISGLFGHGVVTFNMPYLFRTPEGINLWVKGPTNAPKDGIHPLEGIVETDWTSASFTMNWKLTRANHVVRFEAGDPICMVVPVPRGLIDSLQPHKRSLDSNAEVAQAYRRWSADRDEFHRLVAAGDPNAIERGWQKDYFQGRDPGSQRVEQHQTKLTVRPFS
;
A
#
# COMPACT_ATOMS: atom_id res chain seq x y z
N MET A 1 2.80 22.84 25.10
CA MET A 1 2.21 21.89 26.06
C MET A 1 1.58 20.74 25.28
N ARG A 2 1.88 19.48 25.65
CA ARG A 2 1.29 18.28 25.05
C ARG A 2 0.21 17.75 25.98
N ASN A 3 -1.01 18.25 25.85
CA ASN A 3 -2.10 17.99 26.79
C ASN A 3 -3.28 17.21 26.18
N LEU A 4 -3.37 17.15 24.84
CA LEU A 4 -4.51 16.51 24.19
C LEU A 4 -4.42 14.99 24.29
N VAL A 5 -5.45 14.37 24.84
CA VAL A 5 -5.67 12.93 24.77
C VAL A 5 -6.76 12.69 23.72
N TRP A 6 -6.39 12.06 22.60
CA TRP A 6 -7.36 11.76 21.55
C TRP A 6 -8.15 10.50 21.85
N MET A 7 -9.46 10.55 21.66
CA MET A 7 -10.31 9.37 21.48
C MET A 7 -10.71 9.33 20.00
N ALA A 8 -9.98 8.55 19.22
CA ALA A 8 -10.09 8.51 17.76
C ALA A 8 -10.70 7.19 17.28
N SER A 9 -11.45 7.24 16.17
CA SER A 9 -11.95 6.03 15.50
C SER A 9 -12.47 6.35 14.11
N TYR A 10 -12.48 5.37 13.22
CA TYR A 10 -13.35 5.45 12.04
C TYR A 10 -14.82 5.59 12.49
N PRO A 11 -15.69 6.34 11.78
CA PRO A 11 -17.09 6.47 12.14
C PRO A 11 -17.76 5.12 12.45
N LYS A 12 -18.64 5.10 13.46
CA LYS A 12 -19.40 3.89 13.87
C LYS A 12 -18.58 2.72 14.43
N SER A 13 -17.33 2.96 14.84
CA SER A 13 -16.46 1.95 15.48
C SER A 13 -16.53 1.88 17.01
N GLY A 14 -17.39 2.67 17.68
CA GLY A 14 -17.60 2.58 19.13
C GLY A 14 -17.00 3.70 19.99
N ASN A 15 -16.59 4.82 19.38
CA ASN A 15 -16.05 5.98 20.09
C ASN A 15 -16.93 6.49 21.24
N THR A 16 -18.23 6.67 20.96
CA THR A 16 -19.20 7.17 21.94
C THR A 16 -19.30 6.27 23.16
N TRP A 17 -19.28 4.95 22.95
CA TRP A 17 -19.33 3.98 24.04
C TRP A 17 -18.06 4.01 24.90
N ALA A 18 -16.88 4.09 24.27
CA ALA A 18 -15.62 4.26 25.01
C ALA A 18 -15.57 5.58 25.81
N ARG A 19 -16.12 6.67 25.25
CA ARG A 19 -16.26 7.94 25.97
C ARG A 19 -17.26 7.87 27.12
N MET A 20 -18.31 7.07 27.01
CA MET A 20 -19.26 6.85 28.11
C MET A 20 -18.59 6.15 29.30
N PHE A 21 -17.69 5.17 29.07
CA PHE A 21 -16.88 4.61 30.14
C PHE A 21 -16.04 5.68 30.84
N VAL A 22 -15.33 6.50 30.05
CA VAL A 22 -14.51 7.60 30.57
C VAL A 22 -15.35 8.60 31.37
N ALA A 23 -16.51 8.99 30.84
CA ALA A 23 -17.38 9.97 31.47
C ALA A 23 -17.95 9.44 32.79
N ALA A 24 -18.42 8.19 32.82
CA ALA A 24 -18.89 7.54 34.04
C ALA A 24 -17.76 7.41 35.08
N TYR A 25 -16.55 7.05 34.66
CA TYR A 25 -15.40 6.97 35.55
C TYR A 25 -15.02 8.31 36.17
N LEU A 26 -14.96 9.37 35.35
CA LEU A 26 -14.67 10.71 35.85
C LEU A 26 -15.77 11.22 36.79
N GLY A 27 -17.04 10.93 36.50
CA GLY A 27 -18.15 11.26 37.41
C GLY A 27 -18.06 10.54 38.76
N GLU A 28 -17.62 9.27 38.77
CA GLU A 28 -17.40 8.50 40.00
C GLU A 28 -16.21 9.02 40.82
N VAL A 29 -15.11 9.36 40.15
CA VAL A 29 -13.89 9.89 40.82
C VAL A 29 -14.13 11.30 41.35
N GLU A 30 -14.82 12.15 40.59
CA GLU A 30 -15.18 13.52 41.02
C GLU A 30 -16.27 13.50 42.13
N GLY A 31 -17.17 12.50 42.14
CA GLY A 31 -18.23 12.36 43.13
C GLY A 31 -17.87 11.55 44.39
N GLY A 32 -16.78 10.76 44.36
CA GLY A 32 -16.37 9.84 45.42
C GLY A 32 -15.38 10.41 46.46
N GLY A 33 -14.95 11.67 46.32
CA GLY A 33 -13.88 12.28 47.11
C GLY A 33 -14.19 12.61 48.58
N GLU A 34 -15.42 12.42 49.08
CA GLU A 34 -15.79 12.70 50.49
C GLU A 34 -16.40 11.48 51.21
N LYS A 35 -15.71 10.34 51.18
CA LYS A 35 -15.95 9.28 52.16
C LYS A 35 -14.65 8.71 52.70
N ALA A 36 -14.01 9.47 53.59
CA ALA A 36 -13.41 8.93 54.82
C ALA A 36 -12.87 10.08 55.70
N GLU A 37 -13.43 10.12 56.91
CA GLU A 37 -12.86 10.61 58.18
C GLU A 37 -13.38 11.93 58.78
N SER A 38 -13.88 11.74 60.01
CA SER A 38 -14.08 12.70 61.11
C SER A 38 -15.18 13.74 60.95
N GLY A 39 -16.18 13.61 61.83
CA GLY A 39 -17.20 14.63 62.02
C GLY A 39 -16.63 15.85 62.72
N GLU A 40 -17.06 17.03 62.27
CA GLU A 40 -17.43 18.17 63.12
C GLU A 40 -18.13 19.21 62.25
N LEU A 41 -19.21 19.79 62.81
CA LEU A 41 -20.09 20.73 62.15
C LEU A 41 -19.36 22.00 61.69
N ARG A 42 -19.54 22.40 60.43
CA ARG A 42 -19.60 23.82 60.05
C ARG A 42 -20.79 24.05 59.11
N ALA A 43 -21.72 24.84 59.60
CA ALA A 43 -22.92 25.27 58.90
C ALA A 43 -22.56 26.46 57.99
N GLU A 44 -22.71 26.28 56.68
CA GLU A 44 -23.02 27.33 55.68
C GLU A 44 -23.05 26.67 54.29
N GLY A 45 -24.24 26.37 53.77
CA GLY A 45 -24.34 25.66 52.48
C GLY A 45 -25.74 25.31 51.97
N GLN A 46 -26.77 26.14 52.19
CA GLN A 46 -28.14 25.85 51.71
C GLN A 46 -28.37 26.08 50.20
N ARG A 47 -27.36 25.88 49.36
CA ARG A 47 -27.52 25.84 47.89
C ARG A 47 -26.89 24.62 47.20
N GLU A 48 -26.14 23.78 47.92
CA GLU A 48 -25.49 22.59 47.33
C GLU A 48 -26.20 21.26 47.62
N GLU A 49 -27.21 21.25 48.50
CA GLU A 49 -27.95 20.01 48.84
C GLU A 49 -28.99 19.59 47.79
N ALA A 50 -29.30 20.41 46.78
CA ALA A 50 -30.30 20.07 45.77
C ALA A 50 -29.79 19.14 44.65
N ASN A 51 -28.46 18.93 44.51
CA ASN A 51 -27.89 18.10 43.44
C ASN A 51 -27.21 16.80 43.91
N ARG A 52 -27.17 16.51 45.21
CA ARG A 52 -26.50 15.32 45.79
C ARG A 52 -27.22 13.97 45.57
N GLY A 53 -28.19 13.92 44.65
CA GLY A 53 -28.94 12.70 44.32
C GLY A 53 -29.30 12.53 42.84
N GLN A 54 -28.86 13.42 41.95
CA GLN A 54 -29.06 13.21 40.51
C GLN A 54 -27.92 12.35 39.98
N GLY A 55 -28.21 11.08 39.73
CA GLY A 55 -27.30 10.17 39.08
C GLY A 55 -26.75 10.77 37.78
N PHE A 56 -25.47 10.54 37.54
CA PHE A 56 -24.77 10.92 36.32
C PHE A 56 -25.58 10.54 35.07
N ASP A 57 -25.98 11.54 34.27
CA ASP A 57 -26.67 11.29 32.99
C ASP A 57 -25.65 10.85 31.94
N LEU A 58 -25.59 9.54 31.71
CA LEU A 58 -24.72 8.88 30.73
C LEU A 58 -24.87 9.44 29.30
N LEU A 59 -26.02 10.05 28.99
CA LEU A 59 -26.29 10.64 27.67
C LEU A 59 -25.63 12.02 27.51
N GLN A 60 -25.14 12.66 28.59
CA GLN A 60 -24.38 13.90 28.57
C GLN A 60 -22.86 13.67 28.36
N VAL A 61 -22.49 12.71 27.50
CA VAL A 61 -21.09 12.34 27.22
C VAL A 61 -20.19 13.51 26.78
N ASN A 62 -20.78 14.58 26.25
CA ASN A 62 -20.09 15.80 25.82
C ASN A 62 -19.65 16.72 26.99
N GLN A 63 -20.11 16.47 28.21
CA GLN A 63 -19.63 17.18 29.40
C GLN A 63 -18.17 16.80 29.73
N PHE A 64 -17.84 15.51 29.57
CA PHE A 64 -16.56 14.90 29.93
C PHE A 64 -15.65 14.63 28.73
N SER A 65 -16.09 15.00 27.53
CA SER A 65 -15.29 14.98 26.31
C SER A 65 -15.40 16.31 25.57
N ARG A 66 -14.43 16.61 24.71
CA ARG A 66 -14.51 17.72 23.74
C ARG A 66 -14.45 17.15 22.33
N SER A 67 -14.95 17.87 21.33
CA SER A 67 -14.79 17.48 19.93
C SER A 67 -13.90 18.49 19.22
N ASP A 68 -12.92 18.01 18.46
CA ASP A 68 -12.05 18.86 17.64
C ASP A 68 -12.78 19.47 16.44
N SER A 69 -13.95 18.95 16.13
CA SER A 69 -14.80 19.40 15.03
C SER A 69 -15.86 20.42 15.45
N LEU A 70 -15.90 20.93 16.70
CA LEU A 70 -16.90 21.93 17.08
C LEU A 70 -16.74 23.21 16.26
N LEU A 71 -17.72 23.49 15.38
CA LEU A 71 -17.64 24.59 14.40
C LEU A 71 -17.52 25.96 15.08
N ALA A 72 -18.12 26.12 16.26
CA ALA A 72 -17.98 27.33 17.08
C ALA A 72 -16.52 27.68 17.44
N LEU A 73 -15.64 26.68 17.62
CA LEU A 73 -14.22 26.96 17.90
C LEU A 73 -13.51 27.57 16.70
N PHE A 74 -13.90 27.16 15.49
CA PHE A 74 -13.37 27.72 14.24
C PHE A 74 -13.93 29.12 14.01
N ALA A 75 -15.24 29.32 14.23
CA ALA A 75 -15.91 30.61 14.08
C ALA A 75 -15.32 31.67 15.02
N ASP A 76 -15.15 31.34 16.30
CA ASP A 76 -14.51 32.21 17.29
C ASP A 76 -13.10 32.64 16.86
N LEU A 77 -12.29 31.69 16.37
CA LEU A 77 -10.90 31.96 15.98
C LEU A 77 -10.80 32.73 14.67
N ALA A 78 -11.74 32.50 13.74
CA ALA A 78 -11.80 33.19 12.47
C ALA A 78 -12.47 34.58 12.56
N GLY A 79 -13.16 34.87 13.68
CA GLY A 79 -13.89 36.12 13.86
C GLY A 79 -15.09 36.30 12.93
N LYS A 80 -15.66 35.20 12.43
CA LYS A 80 -16.80 35.22 11.50
C LYS A 80 -17.86 34.16 11.86
N PRO A 81 -19.14 34.37 11.48
CA PRO A 81 -20.21 33.42 11.72
C PRO A 81 -19.90 32.02 11.15
N SER A 82 -20.30 30.96 11.86
CA SER A 82 -20.09 29.57 11.44
C SER A 82 -20.56 29.25 10.01
N ALA A 83 -21.63 29.92 9.56
CA ALA A 83 -22.19 29.76 8.22
C ALA A 83 -21.22 30.20 7.10
N GLU A 84 -20.37 31.19 7.38
CA GLU A 84 -19.43 31.81 6.43
C GLU A 84 -18.07 31.10 6.35
N LEU A 85 -17.84 30.06 7.16
CA LEU A 85 -16.59 29.28 7.14
C LEU A 85 -16.54 28.32 5.96
N THR A 86 -15.50 28.40 5.13
CA THR A 86 -15.24 27.40 4.08
C THR A 86 -14.45 26.21 4.62
N ASP A 87 -14.33 25.14 3.83
CA ASP A 87 -13.48 24.00 4.18
C ASP A 87 -11.99 24.40 4.23
N GLU A 88 -11.55 25.37 3.40
CA GLU A 88 -10.22 25.96 3.48
C GLU A 88 -10.00 26.71 4.79
N ASP A 89 -11.00 27.49 5.26
CA ASP A 89 -10.93 28.12 6.58
C ASP A 89 -10.77 27.07 7.68
N ILE A 90 -11.58 26.01 7.63
CA ILE A 90 -11.53 24.92 8.60
C ILE A 90 -10.14 24.28 8.62
N ASP A 91 -9.57 23.97 7.45
CA ASP A 91 -8.24 23.36 7.36
C ASP A 91 -7.14 24.34 7.83
N ALA A 92 -7.28 25.65 7.58
CA ALA A 92 -6.34 26.68 8.02
C ALA A 92 -6.37 26.91 9.55
N TYR A 93 -7.55 26.97 10.17
CA TYR A 93 -7.70 27.23 11.60
C TYR A 93 -7.52 26.00 12.49
N ARG A 94 -7.44 24.80 11.91
CA ARG A 94 -7.33 23.53 12.66
C ARG A 94 -6.16 23.49 13.63
N LEU A 95 -5.01 24.05 13.24
CA LEU A 95 -3.85 24.15 14.13
C LEU A 95 -4.18 24.99 15.37
N ALA A 96 -4.80 26.15 15.18
CA ALA A 96 -5.18 27.07 16.25
C ALA A 96 -6.28 26.49 17.15
N VAL A 97 -7.26 25.78 16.58
CA VAL A 97 -8.27 25.04 17.35
C VAL A 97 -7.63 24.03 18.29
N GLN A 98 -6.70 23.20 17.78
CA GLN A 98 -6.02 22.21 18.63
C GLN A 98 -5.14 22.85 19.68
N GLN A 99 -4.51 23.99 19.38
CA GLN A 99 -3.78 24.78 20.37
C GLN A 99 -4.71 25.30 21.49
N ARG A 100 -5.87 25.86 21.13
CA ARG A 100 -6.87 26.36 22.10
C ARG A 100 -7.43 25.21 22.94
N LEU A 101 -7.71 24.05 22.35
CA LEU A 101 -8.10 22.86 23.08
C LEU A 101 -7.01 22.44 24.06
N ALA A 102 -5.75 22.38 23.63
CA ALA A 102 -4.64 21.93 24.49
C ALA A 102 -4.43 22.83 25.72
N ALA A 103 -4.75 24.12 25.60
CA ALA A 103 -4.69 25.07 26.70
C ALA A 103 -5.83 24.90 27.73
N ASN A 104 -6.99 24.35 27.33
CA ASN A 104 -8.22 24.37 28.13
C ASN A 104 -8.83 22.98 28.42
N ILE A 105 -8.18 21.90 27.99
CA ILE A 105 -8.82 20.56 27.99
C ILE A 105 -9.04 20.00 29.41
N GLY A 106 -8.14 20.27 30.35
CA GLY A 106 -8.14 19.64 31.67
C GLY A 106 -7.99 18.12 31.58
N GLN A 107 -8.56 17.37 32.53
CA GLN A 107 -8.60 15.90 32.50
C GLN A 107 -9.77 15.38 31.66
N ARG A 108 -9.79 15.73 30.36
CA ARG A 108 -10.82 15.28 29.41
C ARG A 108 -10.19 14.71 28.15
N VAL A 109 -10.96 13.88 27.44
CA VAL A 109 -10.57 13.34 26.13
C VAL A 109 -11.14 14.19 24.99
N VAL A 110 -10.44 14.23 23.86
CA VAL A 110 -10.89 14.89 22.62
C VAL A 110 -11.30 13.85 21.59
N LYS A 111 -12.59 13.82 21.25
CA LYS A 111 -13.15 13.04 20.16
C LYS A 111 -12.62 13.57 18.82
N THR A 112 -12.25 12.65 17.93
CA THR A 112 -12.03 12.96 16.52
C THR A 112 -12.37 11.76 15.61
N HIS A 113 -12.86 12.06 14.41
CA HIS A 113 -12.99 11.11 13.30
C HIS A 113 -12.02 11.43 12.16
N ASN A 114 -11.06 12.34 12.39
CA ASN A 114 -10.07 12.65 11.37
C ASN A 114 -9.04 11.51 11.27
N ALA A 115 -8.75 11.07 10.05
CA ALA A 115 -7.55 10.31 9.74
C ALA A 115 -6.31 11.20 9.97
N ARG A 116 -5.16 10.59 10.25
CA ARG A 116 -3.88 11.31 10.45
C ARG A 116 -3.20 11.62 9.12
N VAL A 117 -3.88 12.43 8.32
CA VAL A 117 -3.47 12.82 6.96
C VAL A 117 -3.19 14.32 6.85
N LYS A 118 -2.69 14.74 5.69
CA LYS A 118 -2.33 16.12 5.37
C LYS A 118 -3.03 16.64 4.09
N PRO A 119 -4.36 16.79 4.07
CA PRO A 119 -5.02 17.42 2.94
C PRO A 119 -4.46 18.83 2.77
N ASN A 120 -4.12 19.21 1.54
CA ASN A 120 -3.56 20.52 1.21
C ASN A 120 -2.32 20.90 2.03
N GLY A 121 -1.52 19.91 2.45
CA GLY A 121 -0.32 20.09 3.26
C GLY A 121 -0.57 20.34 4.77
N GLN A 122 -1.82 20.53 5.20
CA GLN A 122 -2.17 20.83 6.59
C GLN A 122 -2.52 19.56 7.38
N ARG A 123 -1.87 19.33 8.53
CA ARG A 123 -2.13 18.14 9.34
C ARG A 123 -3.53 18.22 9.97
N GLN A 124 -4.25 17.11 9.93
CA GLN A 124 -5.53 17.01 10.62
C GLN A 124 -5.38 16.77 12.13
N VAL A 125 -4.27 16.17 12.56
CA VAL A 125 -3.91 15.96 13.98
C VAL A 125 -2.46 16.39 14.19
N TYR A 126 -2.24 17.34 15.10
CA TYR A 126 -0.92 17.88 15.41
C TYR A 126 -0.32 17.21 16.65
N SER A 127 0.73 16.42 16.41
CA SER A 127 1.52 15.74 17.46
C SER A 127 2.07 16.68 18.53
N ARG A 128 2.44 17.92 18.16
CA ARG A 128 3.00 18.92 19.08
C ARG A 128 2.10 19.27 20.27
N PHE A 129 0.79 19.05 20.15
CA PHE A 129 -0.20 19.27 21.21
C PHE A 129 -0.70 17.97 21.85
N THR A 130 -0.30 16.83 21.30
CA THR A 130 -0.83 15.51 21.65
C THR A 130 -0.02 14.87 22.77
N LYS A 131 -0.70 14.56 23.88
CA LYS A 131 -0.18 13.76 25.00
C LYS A 131 -0.19 12.27 24.65
N ALA A 132 -1.34 11.77 24.20
CA ALA A 132 -1.57 10.37 23.86
C ALA A 132 -2.78 10.22 22.94
N GLY A 133 -2.94 9.06 22.32
CA GLY A 133 -4.17 8.68 21.62
C GLY A 133 -4.69 7.32 22.09
N VAL A 134 -6.01 7.19 22.14
CA VAL A 134 -6.74 5.93 22.20
C VAL A 134 -7.48 5.78 20.88
N TYR A 135 -7.14 4.73 20.12
CA TYR A 135 -7.78 4.43 18.85
C TYR A 135 -8.71 3.22 19.00
N ILE A 136 -10.01 3.46 18.86
CA ILE A 136 -11.02 2.41 18.88
C ILE A 136 -11.24 1.92 17.45
N VAL A 137 -10.97 0.64 17.20
CA VAL A 137 -11.20 0.00 15.91
C VAL A 137 -12.29 -1.07 16.03
N ARG A 138 -13.09 -1.24 14.99
CA ARG A 138 -14.14 -2.26 14.92
C ARG A 138 -14.01 -3.01 13.59
N ASN A 139 -14.41 -4.28 13.58
CA ASN A 139 -14.43 -5.09 12.36
C ASN A 139 -15.19 -4.35 11.25
N PRO A 140 -14.58 -4.09 10.07
CA PRO A 140 -15.20 -3.29 9.03
C PRO A 140 -16.50 -3.89 8.52
N LEU A 141 -16.68 -5.22 8.61
CA LEU A 141 -17.93 -5.89 8.25
C LEU A 141 -19.10 -5.47 9.15
N ASP A 142 -18.87 -5.27 10.45
CA ASP A 142 -19.88 -4.74 11.37
C ASP A 142 -20.03 -3.22 11.28
N VAL A 143 -18.99 -2.51 10.81
CA VAL A 143 -19.05 -1.07 10.56
C VAL A 143 -20.03 -0.78 9.42
N VAL A 144 -20.05 -1.58 8.35
CA VAL A 144 -20.97 -1.39 7.21
C VAL A 144 -22.43 -1.33 7.63
N ASP A 145 -22.91 -2.30 8.41
CA ASP A 145 -24.31 -2.33 8.90
C ASP A 145 -24.64 -1.09 9.75
N SER A 146 -23.73 -0.76 10.67
CA SER A 146 -23.86 0.39 11.57
C SER A 146 -23.83 1.73 10.84
N LEU A 147 -23.01 1.84 9.79
CA LEU A 147 -22.89 3.03 8.96
C LEU A 147 -24.10 3.20 8.06
N ALA A 148 -24.50 2.16 7.33
CA ALA A 148 -25.65 2.16 6.44
C ALA A 148 -26.93 2.64 7.13
N ASP A 149 -27.18 2.18 8.37
CA ASP A 149 -28.32 2.65 9.16
C ASP A 149 -28.20 4.13 9.53
N HIS A 150 -27.02 4.57 9.97
CA HIS A 150 -26.79 5.90 10.53
C HIS A 150 -26.96 7.03 9.50
N ILE A 151 -26.53 6.81 8.26
CA ILE A 151 -26.62 7.80 7.17
C ILE A 151 -27.73 7.46 6.16
N ASN A 152 -28.56 6.45 6.45
CA ASN A 152 -29.63 5.93 5.59
C ASN A 152 -29.18 5.53 4.19
N TYR A 153 -28.03 4.87 4.10
CA TYR A 153 -27.49 4.36 2.84
C TYR A 153 -27.88 2.90 2.62
N SER A 154 -27.87 2.45 1.36
CA SER A 154 -27.87 1.02 1.10
C SER A 154 -26.58 0.39 1.65
N ILE A 155 -26.59 -0.93 1.85
CA ILE A 155 -25.38 -1.64 2.27
C ILE A 155 -24.26 -1.45 1.23
N ASP A 156 -24.57 -1.50 -0.06
CA ASP A 156 -23.57 -1.32 -1.12
C ASP A 156 -23.00 0.10 -1.17
N ASP A 157 -23.82 1.12 -0.91
CA ASP A 157 -23.34 2.51 -0.82
C ASP A 157 -22.45 2.72 0.42
N ALA A 158 -22.80 2.11 1.56
CA ALA A 158 -21.94 2.16 2.74
C ALA A 158 -20.59 1.45 2.52
N ILE A 159 -20.58 0.33 1.80
CA ILE A 159 -19.35 -0.35 1.37
C ILE A 159 -18.52 0.56 0.46
N ALA A 160 -19.15 1.17 -0.55
CA ALA A 160 -18.47 2.08 -1.47
C ALA A 160 -17.87 3.29 -0.72
N LEU A 161 -18.65 3.90 0.18
CA LEU A 161 -18.21 5.04 1.00
C LEU A 161 -16.99 4.69 1.87
N MET A 162 -16.98 3.50 2.47
CA MET A 162 -15.84 3.02 3.27
C MET A 162 -14.57 2.77 2.45
N ASN A 163 -14.66 2.75 1.12
CA ASN A 163 -13.55 2.59 0.19
C ASN A 163 -13.25 3.86 -0.63
N GLN A 164 -13.84 5.02 -0.29
CA GLN A 164 -13.53 6.31 -0.94
C GLN A 164 -12.32 7.00 -0.29
N PRO A 165 -11.19 7.20 -0.99
CA PRO A 165 -9.96 7.75 -0.41
C PRO A 165 -10.08 9.19 0.10
N ASP A 166 -10.96 9.97 -0.50
CA ASP A 166 -11.22 11.39 -0.22
C ASP A 166 -12.48 11.61 0.62
N HIS A 167 -13.06 10.53 1.17
CA HIS A 167 -14.27 10.63 1.98
C HIS A 167 -14.11 11.62 3.14
N ARG A 168 -15.00 12.62 3.16
CA ARG A 168 -15.15 13.57 4.26
C ARG A 168 -16.52 13.39 4.92
N LEU A 169 -16.58 13.48 6.25
CA LEU A 169 -17.83 13.79 6.92
C LEU A 169 -18.14 15.25 6.62
N GLY A 170 -19.29 15.48 5.98
CA GLY A 170 -19.72 16.82 5.60
C GLY A 170 -19.93 17.75 6.80
N ARG A 171 -19.85 19.05 6.53
CA ARG A 171 -20.14 20.10 7.51
C ARG A 171 -21.61 20.04 7.93
N THR A 172 -21.86 20.30 9.21
CA THR A 172 -23.19 20.49 9.80
C THR A 172 -23.22 21.83 10.54
N ASP A 173 -24.39 22.24 11.02
CA ASP A 173 -24.53 23.48 11.81
C ASP A 173 -23.66 23.51 13.08
N LYS A 174 -23.28 22.34 13.59
CA LYS A 174 -22.49 22.19 14.83
C LYS A 174 -21.07 21.70 14.60
N HIS A 175 -20.81 20.98 13.50
CA HIS A 175 -19.55 20.30 13.27
C HIS A 175 -18.90 20.68 11.94
N ALA A 176 -17.62 21.02 12.02
CA ALA A 176 -16.73 21.21 10.88
C ALA A 176 -16.48 19.90 10.13
N ALA A 177 -16.12 20.00 8.85
CA ALA A 177 -15.81 18.84 8.03
C ALA A 177 -14.64 18.04 8.61
N GLN A 178 -14.73 16.71 8.55
CA GLN A 178 -13.70 15.80 9.05
C GLN A 178 -13.20 14.89 7.93
N MET A 179 -11.89 14.83 7.75
CA MET A 179 -11.27 13.98 6.73
C MET A 179 -11.17 12.55 7.23
N VAL A 180 -11.89 11.62 6.61
CA VAL A 180 -11.95 10.22 7.04
C VAL A 180 -11.17 9.31 6.09
N GLY A 181 -11.42 9.41 4.79
CA GLY A 181 -10.89 8.48 3.79
C GLY A 181 -11.42 7.05 3.94
N THR A 182 -10.69 6.07 3.39
CA THR A 182 -11.08 4.65 3.50
C THR A 182 -10.91 4.10 4.91
N TRP A 183 -11.65 3.05 5.28
CA TRP A 183 -11.47 2.40 6.58
C TRP A 183 -10.02 1.93 6.79
N SER A 184 -9.42 1.29 5.78
CA SER A 184 -8.04 0.82 5.82
C SER A 184 -7.05 1.96 6.03
N HIS A 185 -7.18 3.03 5.24
CA HIS A 185 -6.26 4.16 5.32
C HIS A 185 -6.41 4.90 6.65
N HIS A 186 -7.64 5.05 7.15
CA HIS A 186 -7.90 5.64 8.45
C HIS A 186 -7.22 4.84 9.57
N VAL A 187 -7.44 3.52 9.63
CA VAL A 187 -6.78 2.63 10.60
C VAL A 187 -5.26 2.74 10.50
N TRP A 188 -4.70 2.56 9.31
CA TRP A 188 -3.25 2.64 9.07
C TRP A 188 -2.66 3.98 9.52
N SER A 189 -3.33 5.10 9.22
CA SER A 189 -2.83 6.44 9.57
C SER A 189 -2.67 6.64 11.08
N TRP A 190 -3.51 5.95 11.87
CA TRP A 190 -3.41 5.93 13.32
C TRP A 190 -2.43 4.89 13.82
N THR A 191 -2.40 3.68 13.25
CA THR A 191 -1.64 2.53 13.82
C THR A 191 -0.25 2.30 13.25
N LYS A 192 0.19 3.09 12.26
CA LYS A 192 1.54 2.96 11.70
C LYS A 192 2.66 3.12 12.75
N ASN A 193 3.77 2.41 12.55
CA ASN A 193 4.83 2.20 13.55
C ASN A 193 5.69 3.45 13.88
N ASP A 194 5.43 4.61 13.26
CA ASP A 194 6.18 5.86 13.43
C ASP A 194 5.39 6.92 14.23
N ASN A 195 4.62 6.48 15.22
CA ASN A 195 3.78 7.39 16.00
C ASN A 195 4.59 8.39 16.85
N GLU A 196 4.37 9.67 16.58
CA GLU A 196 5.01 10.81 17.27
C GLU A 196 4.54 10.97 18.75
N PHE A 197 3.60 10.15 19.20
CA PHE A 197 3.03 10.12 20.56
C PHE A 197 2.53 8.70 20.93
N PRO A 198 2.41 8.36 22.23
CA PRO A 198 1.89 7.06 22.68
C PRO A 198 0.47 6.79 22.17
N LEU A 199 0.25 5.58 21.66
CA LEU A 199 -1.05 5.16 21.14
C LEU A 199 -1.49 3.84 21.76
N LEU A 200 -2.71 3.80 22.30
CA LEU A 200 -3.41 2.58 22.70
C LEU A 200 -4.45 2.22 21.64
N VAL A 201 -4.30 1.06 21.01
CA VAL A 201 -5.31 0.51 20.10
C VAL A 201 -6.20 -0.47 20.86
N LEU A 202 -7.52 -0.28 20.79
CA LEU A 202 -8.52 -1.18 21.37
C LEU A 202 -9.50 -1.63 20.29
N ARG A 203 -9.74 -2.94 20.20
CA ARG A 203 -10.82 -3.48 19.37
C ARG A 203 -12.14 -3.36 20.11
N TYR A 204 -13.18 -2.96 19.40
CA TYR A 204 -14.55 -2.88 19.93
C TYR A 204 -15.01 -4.24 20.47
N GLU A 205 -14.63 -5.31 19.79
CA GLU A 205 -14.96 -6.69 20.11
C GLU A 205 -14.34 -7.11 21.43
N ASP A 206 -13.06 -6.79 21.63
CA ASP A 206 -12.33 -7.05 22.88
C ASP A 206 -12.95 -6.27 24.04
N LEU A 207 -13.20 -4.97 23.81
CA LEU A 207 -13.84 -4.10 24.78
C LEU A 207 -15.25 -4.57 25.17
N LYS A 208 -15.98 -5.22 24.26
CA LYS A 208 -17.28 -5.84 24.54
C LYS A 208 -17.15 -7.18 25.26
N GLN A 209 -16.15 -7.98 24.93
CA GLN A 209 -15.96 -9.30 25.53
C GLN A 209 -15.44 -9.20 26.98
N ASN A 210 -14.43 -8.36 27.21
CA ASN A 210 -13.78 -8.19 28.51
C ASN A 210 -13.72 -6.70 28.92
N PRO A 211 -14.87 -6.04 29.15
CA PRO A 211 -14.93 -4.59 29.32
C PRO A 211 -14.10 -4.07 30.50
N TYR A 212 -14.13 -4.75 31.66
CA TYR A 212 -13.36 -4.33 32.84
C TYR A 212 -11.84 -4.33 32.60
N GLU A 213 -11.34 -5.34 31.89
CA GLU A 213 -9.91 -5.47 31.58
C GLU A 213 -9.46 -4.37 30.62
N HIS A 214 -10.15 -4.25 29.48
CA HIS A 214 -9.77 -3.30 28.44
C HIS A 214 -10.01 -1.85 28.85
N PHE A 215 -11.08 -1.58 29.62
CA PHE A 215 -11.30 -0.25 30.20
C PHE A 215 -10.24 0.07 31.26
N GLY A 216 -9.94 -0.85 32.17
CA GLY A 216 -8.88 -0.66 33.16
C GLY A 216 -7.50 -0.44 32.53
N ARG A 217 -7.18 -1.15 31.44
CA ARG A 217 -5.98 -0.92 30.63
C ARG A 217 -5.95 0.49 30.04
N MET A 218 -7.08 1.02 29.58
CA MET A 218 -7.17 2.38 29.08
C MET A 218 -6.88 3.41 30.19
N ILE A 219 -7.50 3.28 31.36
CA ILE A 219 -7.27 4.21 32.49
C ILE A 219 -5.79 4.25 32.88
N ARG A 220 -5.15 3.08 33.00
CA ARG A 220 -3.70 3.00 33.29
C ARG A 220 -2.85 3.62 32.19
N PHE A 221 -3.19 3.37 30.91
CA PHE A 221 -2.48 3.97 29.77
C PHE A 221 -2.57 5.50 29.75
N LEU A 222 -3.72 6.05 30.14
CA LEU A 222 -3.92 7.50 30.23
C LEU A 222 -3.13 8.15 31.38
N GLY A 223 -2.60 7.33 32.30
CA GLY A 223 -1.91 7.79 33.50
C GLY A 223 -2.85 8.53 34.46
N TRP A 224 -4.12 8.13 34.49
CA TRP A 224 -5.07 8.60 35.49
C TRP A 224 -5.03 7.69 36.70
N ASP A 225 -5.41 8.21 37.86
CA ASP A 225 -5.51 7.42 39.09
C ASP A 225 -6.41 6.22 38.85
N TYR A 226 -5.92 5.03 39.16
CA TYR A 226 -6.58 3.77 38.87
C TYR A 226 -7.30 3.26 40.11
N ASP A 227 -8.62 3.19 40.06
CA ASP A 227 -9.47 2.55 41.06
C ASP A 227 -10.30 1.45 40.38
N GLU A 228 -10.06 0.19 40.79
CA GLU A 228 -10.76 -0.97 40.22
C GLU A 228 -12.27 -0.91 40.47
N SER A 229 -12.70 -0.40 41.62
CA SER A 229 -14.12 -0.28 41.96
C SER A 229 -14.82 0.76 41.09
N CYS A 230 -14.17 1.91 40.83
CA CYS A 230 -14.67 2.94 39.92
C CYS A 230 -14.71 2.42 38.47
N VAL A 231 -13.69 1.66 38.03
CA VAL A 231 -13.69 1.00 36.71
C VAL A 231 -14.89 0.06 36.57
N ARG A 232 -15.16 -0.76 37.60
CA ARG A 232 -16.30 -1.69 37.60
C ARG A 232 -17.64 -0.97 37.53
N ARG A 233 -17.87 0.01 38.40
CA ARG A 233 -19.12 0.80 38.39
C ARG A 233 -19.34 1.54 37.07
N ALA A 234 -18.28 2.13 36.49
CA ALA A 234 -18.37 2.80 35.20
C ALA A 234 -18.74 1.85 34.05
N VAL A 235 -18.19 0.62 34.04
CA VAL A 235 -18.55 -0.41 33.06
C VAL A 235 -19.99 -0.88 33.26
N ASP A 236 -20.42 -1.10 34.49
CA ASP A 236 -21.78 -1.57 34.82
C ASP A 236 -22.84 -0.53 34.45
N ALA A 237 -22.54 0.76 34.63
CA ALA A 237 -23.42 1.86 34.26
C ALA A 237 -23.64 1.99 32.74
N THR A 238 -22.70 1.50 31.93
CA THR A 238 -22.66 1.72 30.48
C THR A 238 -22.98 0.46 29.67
N VAL A 239 -23.65 -0.51 30.31
CA VAL A 239 -24.20 -1.70 29.64
C VAL A 239 -25.22 -1.27 28.58
N PHE A 240 -25.16 -1.91 27.42
CA PHE A 240 -25.90 -1.49 26.22
C PHE A 240 -27.42 -1.38 26.43
N ALA A 241 -28.01 -2.30 27.20
CA ALA A 241 -29.44 -2.29 27.51
C ALA A 241 -29.85 -1.02 28.27
N SER A 242 -29.05 -0.61 29.26
CA SER A 242 -29.25 0.60 30.05
C SER A 242 -29.18 1.85 29.17
N LEU A 243 -28.20 1.91 28.26
CA LEU A 243 -28.04 3.03 27.32
C LEU A 243 -29.21 3.15 26.33
N GLN A 244 -29.69 2.01 25.82
CA GLN A 244 -30.84 1.98 24.91
C GLN A 244 -32.14 2.42 25.62
N GLN A 245 -32.34 2.04 26.88
CA GLN A 245 -33.49 2.47 27.68
C GLN A 245 -33.43 3.98 27.99
N ALA A 246 -32.24 4.49 28.32
CA ALA A 246 -32.03 5.91 28.55
C ALA A 246 -32.31 6.72 27.27
N GLU A 247 -31.80 6.28 26.11
CA GLU A 247 -32.06 6.94 24.82
C GLU A 247 -33.57 7.01 24.50
N GLN A 248 -34.32 5.94 24.75
CA GLN A 248 -35.77 5.94 24.50
C GLN A 248 -36.54 6.93 25.37
N SER A 249 -36.03 7.17 26.58
CA SER A 249 -36.71 8.02 27.57
C SER A 249 -36.39 9.50 27.38
N SER A 250 -35.15 9.83 27.00
CA SER A 250 -34.63 11.20 27.02
C SER A 250 -34.04 11.68 25.68
N GLY A 251 -33.97 10.81 24.67
CA GLY A 251 -33.30 11.07 23.40
C GLY A 251 -31.77 11.11 23.55
N PHE A 252 -31.03 11.18 22.44
CA PHE A 252 -29.57 11.26 22.48
C PHE A 252 -29.01 12.25 21.47
N ALA A 253 -28.12 13.15 21.94
CA ALA A 253 -27.63 14.27 21.14
C ALA A 253 -26.78 13.86 19.93
N GLU A 254 -26.19 12.66 19.93
CA GLU A 254 -25.45 12.13 18.77
C GLU A 254 -26.28 11.18 17.89
N ALA A 255 -27.57 11.00 18.20
CA ALA A 255 -28.49 10.26 17.34
C ALA A 255 -28.63 10.99 15.99
N SER A 256 -28.55 10.23 14.90
CA SER A 256 -28.79 10.78 13.56
C SER A 256 -30.29 10.89 13.33
N THR A 257 -30.74 12.08 12.93
CA THR A 257 -32.15 12.35 12.60
C THR A 257 -32.58 11.66 11.31
N VAL A 258 -31.63 11.23 10.48
CA VAL A 258 -31.90 10.50 9.23
C VAL A 258 -31.75 8.99 9.39
N ALA A 259 -31.38 8.48 10.56
CA ALA A 259 -31.13 7.06 10.74
C ALA A 259 -32.39 6.23 10.45
N ARG A 260 -32.24 5.14 9.67
CA ARG A 260 -33.38 4.28 9.28
C ARG A 260 -34.10 3.68 10.48
N SER A 261 -33.35 3.30 11.51
CA SER A 261 -33.92 2.72 12.73
C SER A 261 -34.49 3.75 13.71
N GLY A 262 -34.20 5.04 13.50
CA GLY A 262 -34.52 6.11 14.46
C GLY A 262 -33.81 5.99 15.81
N ARG A 263 -32.79 5.12 15.95
CA ARG A 263 -32.08 4.85 17.22
C ARG A 263 -30.57 4.92 17.02
N PHE A 264 -29.84 5.49 17.99
CA PHE A 264 -28.39 5.46 18.04
C PHE A 264 -27.87 4.14 18.61
N PHE A 265 -28.44 3.68 19.74
CA PHE A 265 -28.10 2.41 20.37
C PHE A 265 -28.96 1.29 19.77
N ARG A 266 -28.55 0.82 18.59
CA ARG A 266 -29.31 -0.19 17.83
C ARG A 266 -29.19 -1.61 18.39
N HIS A 267 -28.00 -2.22 18.25
CA HIS A 267 -27.76 -3.63 18.63
C HIS A 267 -26.55 -3.84 19.52
N GLY A 268 -25.49 -3.03 19.36
CA GLY A 268 -24.30 -3.14 20.21
C GLY A 268 -23.58 -4.48 20.12
N GLU A 269 -23.82 -5.26 19.07
CA GLU A 269 -23.30 -6.62 18.88
C GLU A 269 -22.03 -6.64 18.01
N ALA A 270 -21.20 -7.66 18.22
CA ALA A 270 -20.09 -8.00 17.33
C ALA A 270 -20.48 -9.22 16.49
N GLY A 271 -20.12 -9.21 15.20
CA GLY A 271 -20.35 -10.32 14.28
C GLY A 271 -21.73 -10.38 13.63
N ARG A 272 -22.57 -9.35 13.81
CA ARG A 272 -23.93 -9.27 13.25
C ARG A 272 -23.92 -9.17 11.72
N TRP A 273 -22.82 -8.68 11.14
CA TRP A 273 -22.63 -8.66 9.70
C TRP A 273 -22.94 -9.99 9.00
N ARG A 274 -22.79 -11.14 9.69
CA ARG A 274 -23.13 -12.48 9.17
C ARG A 274 -24.61 -12.68 8.84
N GLN A 275 -25.48 -11.87 9.41
CA GLN A 275 -26.94 -11.89 9.18
C GLN A 275 -27.39 -10.78 8.23
N VAL A 276 -26.54 -9.77 8.00
CA VAL A 276 -26.89 -8.55 7.25
C VAL A 276 -26.26 -8.55 5.86
N LEU A 277 -24.96 -8.88 5.77
CA LEU A 277 -24.23 -8.88 4.51
C LEU A 277 -24.42 -10.20 3.79
N ASN A 278 -24.72 -10.13 2.49
CA ASN A 278 -24.61 -11.30 1.63
C ASN A 278 -23.13 -11.63 1.36
N ALA A 279 -22.87 -12.83 0.80
CA ALA A 279 -21.51 -13.30 0.54
C ALA A 279 -20.69 -12.35 -0.36
N ARG A 280 -21.32 -11.75 -1.37
CA ARG A 280 -20.65 -10.79 -2.28
C ARG A 280 -20.27 -9.51 -1.55
N GLN A 281 -21.18 -8.96 -0.75
CA GLN A 281 -20.95 -7.75 0.04
C GLN A 281 -19.85 -7.97 1.09
N ALA A 282 -19.92 -9.07 1.85
CA ALA A 282 -18.89 -9.44 2.80
C ALA A 282 -17.52 -9.64 2.12
N ALA A 283 -17.50 -10.30 0.95
CA ALA A 283 -16.29 -10.47 0.16
C ALA A 283 -15.70 -9.14 -0.30
N ARG A 284 -16.51 -8.19 -0.79
CA ARG A 284 -16.04 -6.84 -1.17
C ARG A 284 -15.35 -6.13 -0.01
N VAL A 285 -16.00 -6.09 1.16
CA VAL A 285 -15.44 -5.45 2.38
C VAL A 285 -14.16 -6.15 2.82
N ILE A 286 -14.15 -7.49 2.84
CA ILE A 286 -12.96 -8.28 3.19
C ILE A 286 -11.83 -7.97 2.22
N VAL A 287 -12.11 -7.96 0.92
CA VAL A 287 -11.13 -7.70 -0.14
C VAL A 287 -10.54 -6.30 0.10
N ASP A 288 -11.36 -5.26 0.18
CA ASP A 288 -10.96 -3.86 0.33
C ASP A 288 -10.18 -3.55 1.61
N HIS A 289 -10.42 -4.32 2.67
CA HIS A 289 -9.88 -4.04 3.99
C HIS A 289 -8.97 -5.14 4.58
N ARG A 290 -8.65 -6.17 3.78
CA ARG A 290 -7.95 -7.39 4.19
C ARG A 290 -6.70 -7.13 5.02
N ALA A 291 -5.78 -6.31 4.52
CA ALA A 291 -4.48 -6.13 5.17
C ALA A 291 -4.60 -5.58 6.60
N MET A 292 -5.50 -4.62 6.81
CA MET A 292 -5.77 -4.08 8.15
C MET A 292 -6.62 -5.03 8.99
N MET A 293 -7.50 -5.82 8.38
CA MET A 293 -8.21 -6.88 9.08
C MET A 293 -7.27 -7.96 9.63
N GLU A 294 -6.34 -8.45 8.82
CA GLU A 294 -5.34 -9.45 9.20
C GLU A 294 -4.40 -8.90 10.28
N MET A 295 -3.88 -7.68 10.12
CA MET A 295 -3.04 -7.03 11.13
C MET A 295 -3.76 -6.89 12.48
N LEU A 296 -5.07 -6.64 12.48
CA LEU A 296 -5.88 -6.50 13.70
C LEU A 296 -6.47 -7.82 14.20
N GLY A 297 -6.13 -8.96 13.58
CA GLY A 297 -6.60 -10.28 13.99
C GLY A 297 -8.10 -10.51 13.74
N TYR A 298 -8.70 -9.83 12.77
CA TYR A 298 -10.04 -10.15 12.28
C TYR A 298 -9.92 -11.30 11.26
N GLY A 299 -10.17 -12.54 11.69
CA GLY A 299 -9.97 -13.75 10.88
C GLY A 299 -10.62 -13.68 9.49
N VAL A 300 -9.79 -13.76 8.44
CA VAL A 300 -10.21 -13.60 7.04
C VAL A 300 -10.43 -14.95 6.34
N GLU A 301 -9.67 -15.99 6.69
CA GLU A 301 -9.68 -17.30 6.03
C GLU A 301 -10.94 -18.13 6.33
N SER A 302 -11.44 -18.13 7.57
CA SER A 302 -12.68 -18.83 7.94
C SER A 302 -13.94 -18.21 7.31
N SER A 303 -13.86 -16.93 6.97
CA SER A 303 -14.99 -16.14 6.50
C SER A 303 -15.24 -16.36 5.01
N VAL A 304 -14.19 -16.38 4.17
CA VAL A 304 -14.32 -16.57 2.71
C VAL A 304 -14.68 -18.02 2.36
N ALA A 305 -14.01 -19.02 2.96
CA ALA A 305 -14.31 -20.44 2.70
C ALA A 305 -15.74 -20.83 3.12
N SER A 306 -16.25 -20.29 4.24
CA SER A 306 -17.64 -20.53 4.65
C SER A 306 -18.67 -19.86 3.72
N LEU A 307 -18.33 -18.71 3.14
CA LEU A 307 -19.21 -17.96 2.23
C LEU A 307 -19.23 -18.56 0.82
N GLU A 308 -18.10 -19.04 0.32
CA GLU A 308 -18.03 -19.80 -0.94
C GLU A 308 -18.82 -21.11 -0.87
N SER A 309 -18.77 -21.81 0.27
CA SER A 309 -19.57 -23.02 0.49
C SER A 309 -21.09 -22.76 0.51
N ARG A 310 -21.51 -21.58 0.99
CA ARG A 310 -22.91 -21.13 0.98
C ARG A 310 -23.37 -20.68 -0.40
N ALA A 311 -22.53 -19.95 -1.15
CA ALA A 311 -22.84 -19.52 -2.52
C ALA A 311 -22.96 -20.72 -3.49
N ARG A 312 -22.12 -21.76 -3.30
CA ARG A 312 -22.21 -23.02 -4.06
C ARG A 312 -23.49 -23.82 -3.77
N ARG A 313 -24.12 -23.63 -2.60
CA ARG A 313 -25.39 -24.29 -2.25
C ARG A 313 -26.63 -23.55 -2.77
N SER A 314 -26.51 -22.28 -3.17
CA SER A 314 -27.64 -21.45 -3.63
C SER A 314 -27.72 -21.22 -5.14
N GLY A 315 -26.77 -21.74 -5.93
CA GLY A 315 -26.74 -21.59 -7.39
C GLY A 315 -27.19 -22.86 -8.09
N ALA A 316 -28.35 -22.79 -8.77
CA ALA A 316 -28.91 -23.87 -9.59
C ALA A 316 -27.98 -24.24 -10.76
N ALA A 317 -28.08 -25.52 -11.12
CA ALA A 317 -27.24 -26.25 -12.07
C ALA A 317 -27.16 -25.63 -13.47
N THR A 318 -25.95 -25.58 -14.03
CA THR A 318 -25.71 -25.75 -15.46
C THR A 318 -24.46 -26.62 -15.68
N SER A 319 -24.64 -27.63 -16.51
CA SER A 319 -23.75 -28.71 -16.88
C SER A 319 -22.57 -28.27 -17.77
N GLY A 320 -21.40 -28.87 -17.59
CA GLY A 320 -20.29 -28.80 -18.55
C GLY A 320 -18.97 -29.33 -17.99
N SER A 321 -18.75 -30.64 -18.17
CA SER A 321 -17.50 -31.42 -18.20
C SER A 321 -16.19 -30.87 -17.58
N THR A 322 -15.62 -31.69 -16.68
CA THR A 322 -14.29 -31.57 -16.08
C THR A 322 -13.13 -31.93 -17.04
N PRO A 323 -11.96 -31.26 -16.97
CA PRO A 323 -10.78 -31.59 -17.77
C PRO A 323 -9.96 -32.73 -17.12
N ALA A 324 -10.19 -33.98 -17.53
CA ALA A 324 -9.39 -35.13 -17.09
C ALA A 324 -9.10 -36.20 -18.18
N GLU A 325 -9.39 -35.95 -19.47
CA GLU A 325 -9.30 -36.99 -20.52
C GLU A 325 -8.53 -36.57 -21.80
N LEU A 326 -7.47 -35.75 -21.70
CA LEU A 326 -6.65 -35.39 -22.87
C LEU A 326 -5.13 -35.56 -22.67
N LEU A 327 -4.74 -36.51 -21.83
CA LEU A 327 -3.33 -36.90 -21.64
C LEU A 327 -3.20 -38.43 -21.70
N ALA A 328 -3.30 -39.01 -22.90
CA ALA A 328 -2.75 -40.34 -23.21
C ALA A 328 -2.81 -40.66 -24.72
N SER A 329 -1.74 -40.35 -25.46
CA SER A 329 -1.26 -41.18 -26.59
C SER A 329 0.10 -40.67 -27.10
N SER A 330 1.17 -41.33 -26.67
CA SER A 330 2.58 -41.14 -27.08
C SER A 330 2.83 -41.55 -28.56
N PRO A 331 4.01 -41.30 -29.19
CA PRO A 331 5.27 -41.95 -28.79
C PRO A 331 6.54 -41.06 -28.80
N THR A 332 7.47 -41.48 -27.95
CA THR A 332 8.88 -41.09 -27.81
C THR A 332 9.68 -41.22 -29.11
N LYS A 333 10.35 -40.14 -29.55
CA LYS A 333 11.44 -40.21 -30.55
C LYS A 333 12.79 -40.32 -29.82
N ARG A 334 13.21 -41.56 -29.56
CA ARG A 334 14.59 -41.91 -29.15
C ARG A 334 15.32 -42.72 -30.23
N GLU A 335 14.89 -42.66 -31.49
CA GLU A 335 15.42 -43.47 -32.60
C GLU A 335 15.58 -42.66 -33.90
N ALA A 336 16.15 -41.46 -33.82
CA ALA A 336 16.52 -40.67 -35.01
C ALA A 336 17.98 -40.16 -34.95
N LEU A 337 18.85 -40.91 -34.26
CA LEU A 337 20.30 -40.84 -34.43
C LEU A 337 20.70 -42.16 -35.07
N GLU A 338 20.82 -42.18 -36.41
CA GLU A 338 21.75 -43.04 -37.18
C GLU A 338 21.39 -42.98 -38.67
N ASN A 339 22.40 -42.67 -39.50
CA ASN A 339 22.41 -42.55 -40.98
C ASN A 339 21.78 -41.25 -41.50
N GLY A 340 22.42 -40.34 -42.25
CA GLY A 340 23.64 -40.40 -43.04
C GLY A 340 23.37 -39.69 -44.38
N VAL A 341 23.87 -38.45 -44.52
CA VAL A 341 24.13 -37.68 -45.77
C VAL A 341 22.93 -37.41 -46.69
N MET A 342 22.48 -36.14 -46.81
CA MET A 342 21.94 -35.56 -48.07
C MET A 342 21.86 -34.01 -48.02
N THR A 343 22.68 -33.39 -48.89
CA THR A 343 22.36 -32.25 -49.78
C THR A 343 21.76 -30.92 -49.26
N SER A 344 22.62 -29.90 -49.24
CA SER A 344 22.47 -28.55 -49.84
C SER A 344 21.16 -27.74 -49.78
N GLU A 345 20.29 -27.92 -48.78
CA GLU A 345 19.18 -26.99 -48.46
C GLU A 345 19.25 -26.43 -47.01
N GLU A 346 20.44 -26.40 -46.40
CA GLU A 346 20.63 -25.87 -45.04
C GLU A 346 21.01 -24.38 -45.03
N ASP A 347 20.07 -23.50 -45.36
CA ASP A 347 19.97 -22.22 -44.65
C ASP A 347 18.72 -22.32 -43.77
N GLY A 348 18.83 -23.17 -42.74
CA GLY A 348 17.79 -23.39 -41.75
C GLY A 348 17.37 -22.04 -41.18
N ASP A 349 16.11 -21.70 -41.40
CA ASP A 349 15.55 -20.38 -41.24
C ASP A 349 15.92 -19.69 -39.91
N ARG A 350 16.96 -18.84 -39.93
CA ARG A 350 17.41 -18.05 -38.76
C ARG A 350 16.52 -16.83 -38.49
N ARG A 351 15.31 -16.76 -39.05
CA ARG A 351 14.38 -15.65 -38.83
C ARG A 351 13.78 -15.71 -37.42
N ILE A 352 13.63 -14.53 -36.83
CA ILE A 352 12.71 -14.29 -35.71
C ILE A 352 11.50 -13.56 -36.28
N ILE A 353 10.30 -14.05 -35.97
CA ILE A 353 9.04 -13.47 -36.45
C ILE A 353 8.26 -12.97 -35.23
N ALA A 354 7.66 -11.78 -35.34
CA ALA A 354 6.76 -11.24 -34.33
C ALA A 354 5.38 -11.04 -34.97
N TYR A 355 4.43 -11.93 -34.69
CA TYR A 355 3.07 -11.80 -35.18
C TYR A 355 2.31 -10.81 -34.31
N GLU A 356 1.75 -9.75 -34.88
CA GLU A 356 0.84 -8.85 -34.17
C GLU A 356 -0.48 -9.56 -33.87
N ILE A 357 -0.86 -9.64 -32.59
CA ILE A 357 -2.08 -10.33 -32.16
C ILE A 357 -3.26 -9.37 -31.91
N TYR A 358 -3.02 -8.07 -31.94
CA TYR A 358 -4.05 -7.03 -31.81
C TYR A 358 -3.83 -5.97 -32.90
N GLU A 359 -4.82 -5.71 -33.77
CA GLU A 359 -4.72 -4.68 -34.80
C GLU A 359 -5.52 -3.41 -34.45
N PRO A 360 -4.95 -2.20 -34.62
CA PRO A 360 -3.52 -1.91 -34.89
C PRO A 360 -2.67 -1.92 -33.60
N THR A 361 -1.42 -2.41 -33.67
CA THR A 361 -0.47 -2.32 -32.55
C THR A 361 0.32 -1.00 -32.62
N ASP A 362 0.14 -0.15 -31.60
CA ASP A 362 0.86 1.12 -31.39
C ASP A 362 2.08 1.00 -30.44
N MET A 363 2.39 -0.20 -29.93
CA MET A 363 3.63 -0.46 -29.21
C MET A 363 4.76 -0.68 -30.23
N SER A 364 5.80 0.14 -30.21
CA SER A 364 6.91 -0.01 -31.15
C SER A 364 7.76 -1.25 -30.84
N LEU A 365 8.35 -1.87 -31.85
CA LEU A 365 9.36 -2.93 -31.71
C LEU A 365 10.59 -2.54 -32.52
N THR A 366 11.68 -2.15 -31.86
CA THR A 366 12.86 -1.57 -32.53
C THR A 366 14.17 -2.11 -31.97
N PRO A 367 15.27 -2.12 -32.74
CA PRO A 367 16.59 -2.46 -32.20
C PRO A 367 16.94 -1.60 -30.99
N ALA A 368 17.48 -2.22 -29.94
CA ALA A 368 17.81 -1.52 -28.71
C ALA A 368 18.89 -0.45 -28.96
N PRO A 369 18.66 0.83 -28.58
CA PRO A 369 19.63 1.88 -28.84
C PRO A 369 20.89 1.68 -27.98
N ILE A 370 22.03 2.20 -28.45
CA ILE A 370 23.25 2.24 -27.64
C ILE A 370 23.16 3.24 -26.48
N SER A 371 22.36 4.30 -26.64
CA SER A 371 22.30 5.44 -25.73
C SER A 371 21.36 5.23 -24.54
N ARG A 372 21.68 5.88 -23.42
CA ARG A 372 20.82 5.99 -22.23
C ARG A 372 20.87 7.42 -21.70
N GLU A 373 19.75 7.91 -21.20
CA GLU A 373 19.62 9.28 -20.74
C GLU A 373 20.66 9.62 -19.64
N TRP A 374 20.75 8.82 -18.58
CA TRP A 374 21.71 9.06 -17.50
C TRP A 374 23.16 8.95 -17.99
N MET A 375 23.45 8.11 -18.99
CA MET A 375 24.79 7.97 -19.55
C MET A 375 25.19 9.23 -20.31
N ASP A 376 24.24 9.88 -20.99
CA ASP A 376 24.44 11.16 -21.67
C ASP A 376 24.73 12.29 -20.69
N GLN A 377 24.15 12.22 -19.50
CA GLN A 377 24.32 13.19 -18.41
C GLN A 377 25.63 13.00 -17.63
N THR A 378 26.35 11.88 -17.79
CA THR A 378 27.63 11.68 -17.10
C THR A 378 28.69 12.67 -17.58
N GLN A 379 29.59 13.10 -16.67
CA GLN A 379 30.69 14.01 -17.02
C GLN A 379 31.52 13.42 -18.17
N GLN A 380 31.70 14.18 -19.25
CA GLN A 380 32.37 13.74 -20.47
C GLN A 380 31.82 12.41 -21.05
N ARG A 381 30.56 12.08 -20.78
CA ARG A 381 29.89 10.85 -21.23
C ARG A 381 30.70 9.59 -20.87
N PHE A 382 31.35 9.58 -19.70
CA PHE A 382 32.29 8.52 -19.31
C PHE A 382 31.65 7.12 -19.31
N ALA A 383 30.34 7.01 -19.10
CA ALA A 383 29.66 5.71 -19.09
C ALA A 383 29.79 4.95 -20.43
N TYR A 384 29.92 5.66 -21.56
CA TYR A 384 30.16 5.05 -22.87
C TYR A 384 31.60 4.53 -23.05
N ARG A 385 32.50 4.83 -22.10
CA ARG A 385 33.85 4.25 -22.01
C ARG A 385 33.85 2.88 -21.35
N CYS A 386 32.69 2.28 -21.07
CA CYS A 386 32.56 0.90 -20.66
C CYS A 386 31.96 0.08 -21.81
N LEU A 387 32.81 -0.58 -22.60
CA LEU A 387 32.38 -1.35 -23.78
C LEU A 387 31.41 -2.49 -23.43
N PRO A 388 31.62 -3.25 -22.34
CA PRO A 388 30.63 -4.25 -21.92
C PRO A 388 29.24 -3.64 -21.70
N LEU A 389 29.19 -2.43 -21.13
CA LEU A 389 27.94 -1.72 -20.86
C LEU A 389 27.25 -1.26 -22.16
N THR A 390 28.01 -0.76 -23.14
CA THR A 390 27.44 -0.32 -24.44
C THR A 390 27.06 -1.49 -25.35
N LEU A 391 27.75 -2.63 -25.30
CA LEU A 391 27.33 -3.85 -25.99
C LEU A 391 26.02 -4.38 -25.42
N ALA A 392 25.91 -4.44 -24.08
CA ALA A 392 24.71 -4.91 -23.42
C ALA A 392 23.48 -4.01 -23.70
N ASN A 393 23.70 -2.71 -23.94
CA ASN A 393 22.63 -1.79 -24.35
C ASN A 393 21.98 -2.15 -25.69
N GLN A 394 22.75 -2.77 -26.59
CA GLN A 394 22.36 -3.08 -27.97
C GLN A 394 21.91 -4.53 -28.16
N ALA A 395 21.88 -5.34 -27.10
CA ALA A 395 21.72 -6.78 -27.17
C ALA A 395 20.27 -7.24 -27.43
N GLY A 396 19.66 -6.82 -28.54
CA GLY A 396 18.31 -7.26 -28.94
C GLY A 396 17.40 -6.09 -29.35
N TRP A 397 16.11 -6.25 -29.08
CA TRP A 397 15.08 -5.28 -29.45
C TRP A 397 14.32 -4.79 -28.22
N VAL A 398 13.86 -3.55 -28.26
CA VAL A 398 13.02 -2.94 -27.22
C VAL A 398 11.60 -2.75 -27.73
N ILE A 399 10.64 -2.99 -26.82
CA ILE A 399 9.24 -2.70 -27.02
C ILE A 399 8.89 -1.42 -26.27
N GLY A 400 8.27 -0.47 -26.98
CA GLY A 400 7.88 0.83 -26.44
C GLY A 400 6.50 0.81 -25.76
N ASN A 401 6.36 1.62 -24.71
CA ASN A 401 5.12 1.87 -24.01
C ASN A 401 4.13 2.63 -24.92
N PRO A 402 2.86 2.22 -25.06
CA PRO A 402 1.95 2.83 -26.04
C PRO A 402 1.40 4.19 -25.58
N THR A 403 1.35 4.45 -24.27
CA THR A 403 0.72 5.66 -23.73
C THR A 403 1.36 6.11 -22.41
N GLY A 404 1.29 7.40 -22.12
CA GLY A 404 1.74 7.95 -20.85
C GLY A 404 0.78 7.60 -19.71
N PHE A 405 1.33 7.13 -18.59
CA PHE A 405 0.56 6.84 -17.39
C PHE A 405 1.41 6.91 -16.12
N THR A 406 0.74 7.12 -14.98
CA THR A 406 1.35 6.96 -13.66
C THR A 406 0.86 5.69 -13.01
N VAL A 407 1.75 5.02 -12.29
CA VAL A 407 1.40 3.92 -11.39
C VAL A 407 1.69 4.32 -9.95
N TYR A 408 0.75 3.99 -9.08
CA TYR A 408 0.88 4.08 -7.64
C TYR A 408 0.55 2.72 -7.01
N TRP A 409 1.36 2.28 -6.04
CA TRP A 409 1.06 1.08 -5.27
C TRP A 409 0.92 1.41 -3.79
N ASN A 410 -0.19 1.05 -3.16
CA ASN A 410 -0.45 1.37 -1.76
C ASN A 410 0.27 0.43 -0.75
N GLY A 411 0.97 -0.61 -1.23
CA GLY A 411 1.63 -1.62 -0.39
C GLY A 411 0.86 -2.92 -0.20
N GLY A 412 -0.40 -2.98 -0.65
CA GLY A 412 -1.28 -4.14 -0.52
C GLY A 412 -1.03 -5.24 -1.56
N PRO A 413 -1.52 -6.46 -1.32
CA PRO A 413 -1.23 -7.62 -2.16
C PRO A 413 -2.16 -7.77 -3.38
N ARG A 414 -3.21 -6.96 -3.51
CA ARG A 414 -4.25 -7.19 -4.54
C ARG A 414 -3.98 -6.40 -5.82
N PRO A 415 -4.60 -6.79 -6.95
CA PRO A 415 -4.52 -6.02 -8.19
C PRO A 415 -4.95 -4.56 -8.04
N ASP A 416 -6.05 -4.32 -7.31
CA ASP A 416 -6.60 -2.98 -7.08
C ASP A 416 -5.73 -2.09 -6.18
N ASP A 417 -4.75 -2.68 -5.50
CA ASP A 417 -3.76 -1.93 -4.71
C ASP A 417 -2.73 -1.23 -5.61
N VAL A 418 -2.67 -1.61 -6.90
CA VAL A 418 -1.89 -0.97 -7.98
C VAL A 418 -2.83 -0.09 -8.80
N ILE A 419 -2.73 1.21 -8.58
CA ILE A 419 -3.56 2.23 -9.21
C ILE A 419 -2.83 2.75 -10.45
N LEU A 420 -3.50 2.70 -11.59
CA LEU A 420 -3.01 3.19 -12.87
C LEU A 420 -3.83 4.41 -13.28
N THR A 421 -3.16 5.52 -13.59
CA THR A 421 -3.80 6.75 -14.06
C THR A 421 -3.18 7.15 -15.39
N PHE A 422 -3.98 7.07 -16.46
CA PHE A 422 -3.58 7.30 -17.84
C PHE A 422 -3.86 8.74 -18.27
N ASP A 423 -3.01 9.33 -19.11
CA ASP A 423 -3.12 10.75 -19.50
C ASP A 423 -4.37 11.08 -20.31
N ASN A 424 -4.84 10.13 -21.11
CA ASN A 424 -5.95 10.36 -22.05
C ASN A 424 -7.33 10.09 -21.40
N ASP A 425 -7.42 10.00 -20.07
CA ASP A 425 -8.62 9.61 -19.30
C ASP A 425 -9.28 8.30 -19.74
N ARG A 426 -8.58 7.49 -20.55
CA ARG A 426 -9.02 6.19 -21.07
C ARG A 426 -8.07 5.10 -20.59
N PRO A 427 -8.55 4.06 -19.90
CA PRO A 427 -7.72 2.92 -19.53
C PRO A 427 -7.13 2.22 -20.75
N GLU A 428 -5.81 1.98 -20.73
CA GLU A 428 -5.14 1.11 -21.70
C GLU A 428 -5.28 -0.34 -21.27
N LYS A 429 -6.06 -1.15 -22.00
CA LYS A 429 -6.37 -2.55 -21.64
C LYS A 429 -5.14 -3.45 -21.62
N ARG A 430 -4.06 -3.06 -22.30
CA ARG A 430 -2.79 -3.78 -22.28
C ARG A 430 -1.97 -3.52 -21.03
N ILE A 431 -2.36 -2.58 -20.17
CA ILE A 431 -1.62 -2.22 -18.95
C ILE A 431 -2.53 -2.41 -17.75
N SER A 432 -2.12 -3.23 -16.79
CA SER A 432 -2.96 -3.57 -15.64
C SER A 432 -2.14 -3.88 -14.39
N GLY A 433 -2.78 -3.87 -13.22
CA GLY A 433 -2.22 -4.39 -11.98
C GLY A 433 -2.47 -5.88 -11.76
N LEU A 434 -2.64 -6.68 -12.83
CA LEU A 434 -3.28 -8.01 -12.82
C LEU A 434 -2.87 -8.94 -11.67
N PHE A 435 -1.58 -8.97 -11.32
CA PHE A 435 -1.06 -9.89 -10.31
C PHE A 435 -1.13 -9.35 -8.88
N GLY A 436 -1.39 -8.05 -8.70
CA GLY A 436 -1.28 -7.44 -7.40
C GLY A 436 0.12 -7.50 -6.82
N HIS A 437 0.21 -7.26 -5.51
CA HIS A 437 1.43 -6.76 -4.86
C HIS A 437 1.90 -5.54 -5.69
N GLY A 438 3.03 -4.89 -5.55
CA GLY A 438 3.37 -3.80 -6.51
C GLY A 438 3.55 -4.16 -8.00
N VAL A 439 2.87 -5.13 -8.63
CA VAL A 439 3.15 -5.56 -10.01
C VAL A 439 2.29 -4.83 -11.04
N VAL A 440 2.94 -4.14 -11.97
CA VAL A 440 2.38 -3.62 -13.23
C VAL A 440 2.65 -4.62 -14.33
N THR A 441 1.61 -4.98 -15.06
CA THR A 441 1.62 -5.98 -16.11
C THR A 441 1.31 -5.32 -17.45
N PHE A 442 2.21 -5.50 -18.40
CA PHE A 442 2.05 -5.13 -19.80
C PHE A 442 1.77 -6.39 -20.62
N ASN A 443 0.61 -6.43 -21.27
CA ASN A 443 0.28 -7.48 -22.23
C ASN A 443 1.03 -7.22 -23.53
N MET A 444 1.89 -8.16 -23.94
CA MET A 444 2.67 -7.99 -25.16
C MET A 444 1.77 -8.20 -26.39
N PRO A 445 1.83 -7.31 -27.39
CA PRO A 445 0.97 -7.39 -28.57
C PRO A 445 1.58 -8.29 -29.67
N TYR A 446 2.63 -9.02 -29.33
CA TYR A 446 3.36 -9.89 -30.25
C TYR A 446 3.33 -11.34 -29.79
N LEU A 447 3.10 -12.25 -30.72
CA LEU A 447 3.42 -13.66 -30.58
C LEU A 447 4.73 -13.92 -31.34
N PHE A 448 5.82 -14.16 -30.61
CA PHE A 448 7.13 -14.39 -31.20
C PHE A 448 7.30 -15.84 -31.67
N ARG A 449 8.03 -16.03 -32.78
CA ARG A 449 8.57 -17.31 -33.26
C ARG A 449 10.06 -17.17 -33.46
N THR A 450 10.81 -18.00 -32.75
CA THR A 450 12.27 -18.14 -32.88
C THR A 450 12.61 -19.44 -33.58
N PRO A 451 13.83 -19.58 -34.12
CA PRO A 451 14.33 -20.88 -34.56
C PRO A 451 14.35 -21.89 -33.41
N GLU A 452 14.22 -23.17 -33.73
CA GLU A 452 14.26 -24.26 -32.75
C GLU A 452 15.52 -24.17 -31.88
N GLY A 453 15.34 -24.35 -30.56
CA GLY A 453 16.45 -24.28 -29.60
C GLY A 453 16.91 -22.87 -29.26
N ILE A 454 16.24 -21.82 -29.74
CA ILE A 454 16.47 -20.43 -29.32
C ILE A 454 15.29 -19.95 -28.46
N ASN A 455 15.58 -19.56 -27.21
CA ASN A 455 14.62 -18.93 -26.32
C ASN A 455 14.72 -17.40 -26.41
N LEU A 456 13.70 -16.70 -25.93
CA LEU A 456 13.79 -15.28 -25.64
C LEU A 456 13.98 -15.05 -24.15
N TRP A 457 15.07 -14.39 -23.78
CA TRP A 457 15.20 -13.73 -22.50
C TRP A 457 14.46 -12.39 -22.58
N VAL A 458 13.31 -12.35 -21.92
CA VAL A 458 12.42 -11.21 -21.79
C VAL A 458 12.79 -10.47 -20.52
N LYS A 459 13.20 -9.22 -20.62
CA LYS A 459 13.70 -8.44 -19.49
C LYS A 459 13.38 -6.96 -19.62
N GLY A 460 13.65 -6.18 -18.57
CA GLY A 460 13.64 -4.73 -18.70
C GLY A 460 14.79 -4.21 -19.57
N PRO A 461 14.72 -2.96 -20.04
CA PRO A 461 15.80 -2.34 -20.82
C PRO A 461 17.11 -2.32 -20.04
N THR A 462 18.16 -2.87 -20.65
CA THR A 462 19.49 -2.96 -20.01
C THR A 462 20.06 -1.55 -19.72
N ASN A 463 20.64 -1.35 -18.53
CA ASN A 463 21.22 -0.08 -18.08
C ASN A 463 20.28 1.13 -18.13
N ALA A 464 18.97 0.91 -18.01
CA ALA A 464 17.95 1.96 -17.96
C ALA A 464 17.21 1.89 -16.61
N PRO A 465 17.85 2.31 -15.50
CA PRO A 465 17.21 2.29 -14.20
C PRO A 465 16.00 3.25 -14.18
N LYS A 466 14.93 2.82 -13.52
CA LYS A 466 13.74 3.66 -13.27
C LYS A 466 13.46 3.65 -11.77
N ASP A 467 13.41 4.83 -11.17
CA ASP A 467 13.30 4.95 -9.72
C ASP A 467 11.96 4.39 -9.21
N GLY A 468 12.00 3.70 -8.07
CA GLY A 468 10.80 3.14 -7.41
C GLY A 468 10.16 1.91 -8.07
N ILE A 469 10.69 1.40 -9.20
CA ILE A 469 10.15 0.22 -9.88
C ILE A 469 11.26 -0.62 -10.53
N HIS A 470 11.10 -1.94 -10.54
CA HIS A 470 12.08 -2.87 -11.09
C HIS A 470 11.43 -3.83 -12.09
N PRO A 471 11.96 -3.97 -13.32
CA PRO A 471 11.45 -4.95 -14.28
C PRO A 471 11.74 -6.37 -13.80
N LEU A 472 10.76 -7.26 -13.91
CA LEU A 472 10.95 -8.70 -13.71
C LEU A 472 11.36 -9.35 -15.03
N GLU A 473 12.14 -10.41 -14.96
CA GLU A 473 12.72 -11.06 -16.13
C GLU A 473 12.27 -12.53 -16.21
N GLY A 474 12.22 -13.06 -17.43
CA GLY A 474 11.85 -14.46 -17.70
C GLY A 474 12.47 -14.99 -18.98
N ILE A 475 12.57 -16.30 -19.10
CA ILE A 475 12.98 -17.00 -20.31
C ILE A 475 11.74 -17.66 -20.90
N VAL A 476 11.45 -17.40 -22.17
CA VAL A 476 10.26 -17.88 -22.86
C VAL A 476 10.67 -18.72 -24.06
N GLU A 477 10.08 -19.92 -24.16
CA GLU A 477 10.25 -20.81 -25.30
C GLU A 477 9.27 -20.43 -26.40
N THR A 478 9.74 -19.75 -27.45
CA THR A 478 8.90 -19.13 -28.48
C THR A 478 8.86 -19.89 -29.81
N ASP A 479 9.68 -20.92 -29.96
CA ASP A 479 9.73 -21.82 -31.11
C ASP A 479 8.48 -22.72 -31.22
N TRP A 480 7.83 -23.08 -30.10
CA TRP A 480 6.65 -23.96 -30.11
C TRP A 480 5.39 -23.40 -29.42
N THR A 481 5.52 -22.51 -28.43
CA THR A 481 4.36 -22.10 -27.61
C THR A 481 3.32 -21.31 -28.40
N SER A 482 2.03 -21.59 -28.25
CA SER A 482 0.96 -20.74 -28.80
C SER A 482 0.64 -19.51 -27.94
N ALA A 483 1.17 -19.46 -26.72
CA ALA A 483 0.92 -18.35 -25.79
C ALA A 483 1.87 -17.18 -26.04
N SER A 484 1.34 -15.95 -26.01
CA SER A 484 2.17 -14.77 -25.76
C SER A 484 2.52 -14.68 -24.26
N PHE A 485 3.33 -13.69 -23.90
CA PHE A 485 3.76 -13.45 -22.53
C PHE A 485 3.41 -12.03 -22.07
N THR A 486 3.50 -11.81 -20.77
CA THR A 486 3.38 -10.47 -20.19
C THR A 486 4.74 -9.98 -19.72
N MET A 487 5.00 -8.68 -19.88
CA MET A 487 6.13 -8.03 -19.23
C MET A 487 5.66 -7.46 -17.90
N ASN A 488 6.38 -7.73 -16.82
CA ASN A 488 5.97 -7.33 -15.48
C ASN A 488 7.02 -6.43 -14.83
N TRP A 489 6.56 -5.36 -14.17
CA TRP A 489 7.39 -4.42 -13.43
C TRP A 489 6.90 -4.34 -11.99
N LYS A 490 7.81 -4.50 -11.03
CA LYS A 490 7.52 -4.54 -9.59
C LYS A 490 7.90 -3.22 -8.94
N LEU A 491 6.93 -2.49 -8.40
CA LEU A 491 7.19 -1.36 -7.51
C LEU A 491 7.97 -1.85 -6.30
N THR A 492 9.06 -1.15 -6.02
CA THR A 492 10.02 -1.50 -4.95
C THR A 492 9.67 -0.82 -3.62
N ARG A 493 8.73 0.12 -3.63
CA ARG A 493 8.24 0.82 -2.45
C ARG A 493 6.75 1.13 -2.58
N ALA A 494 6.04 0.97 -1.48
CA ALA A 494 4.66 1.41 -1.35
C ALA A 494 4.58 2.94 -1.25
N ASN A 495 3.42 3.50 -1.59
CA ASN A 495 3.07 4.91 -1.54
C ASN A 495 4.01 5.81 -2.36
N HIS A 496 4.47 5.30 -3.49
CA HIS A 496 5.34 6.01 -4.41
C HIS A 496 4.74 5.97 -5.82
N VAL A 497 4.71 7.13 -6.46
CA VAL A 497 4.21 7.28 -7.83
C VAL A 497 5.38 7.12 -8.80
N VAL A 498 5.24 6.24 -9.77
CA VAL A 498 6.17 6.07 -10.88
C VAL A 498 5.48 6.45 -12.18
N ARG A 499 6.17 7.23 -13.01
CA ARG A 499 5.65 7.75 -14.28
C ARG A 499 6.29 7.00 -15.46
N PHE A 500 5.47 6.51 -16.38
CA PHE A 500 5.90 6.00 -17.68
C PHE A 500 5.43 6.96 -18.78
N GLU A 501 6.33 7.34 -19.67
CA GLU A 501 5.99 8.16 -20.83
C GLU A 501 5.64 7.28 -22.04
N ALA A 502 4.87 7.82 -22.99
CA ALA A 502 4.67 7.16 -24.27
C ALA A 502 6.02 6.99 -24.99
N GLY A 503 6.29 5.79 -25.51
CA GLY A 503 7.56 5.42 -26.12
C GLY A 503 8.64 4.95 -25.13
N ASP A 504 8.42 5.04 -23.80
CA ASP A 504 9.37 4.49 -22.82
C ASP A 504 9.66 3.01 -23.13
N PRO A 505 10.92 2.55 -23.13
CA PRO A 505 11.21 1.14 -23.32
C PRO A 505 10.76 0.34 -22.09
N ILE A 506 9.79 -0.57 -22.28
CA ILE A 506 9.20 -1.36 -21.19
C ILE A 506 9.67 -2.81 -21.17
N CYS A 507 10.11 -3.32 -22.31
CA CYS A 507 10.56 -4.69 -22.48
C CYS A 507 11.73 -4.72 -23.45
N MET A 508 12.70 -5.59 -23.21
CA MET A 508 13.81 -5.91 -24.08
C MET A 508 13.83 -7.42 -24.30
N VAL A 509 13.82 -7.83 -25.56
CA VAL A 509 13.85 -9.25 -25.96
C VAL A 509 15.22 -9.61 -26.51
N VAL A 510 15.85 -10.61 -25.90
CA VAL A 510 17.21 -11.06 -26.21
C VAL A 510 17.20 -12.55 -26.56
N PRO A 511 17.56 -12.94 -27.79
CA PRO A 511 17.67 -14.35 -28.14
C PRO A 511 18.80 -15.02 -27.34
N VAL A 512 18.51 -16.16 -26.72
CA VAL A 512 19.48 -16.96 -25.96
C VAL A 512 19.40 -18.44 -26.37
N PRO A 513 20.53 -19.13 -26.58
CA PRO A 513 20.49 -20.56 -26.89
C PRO A 513 19.96 -21.39 -25.72
N ARG A 514 18.94 -22.22 -25.98
CA ARG A 514 18.40 -23.19 -25.01
C ARG A 514 19.47 -24.25 -24.70
N GLY A 515 19.62 -24.59 -23.42
CA GLY A 515 20.55 -25.64 -22.97
C GLY A 515 22.03 -25.22 -22.91
N LEU A 516 22.41 -24.02 -23.36
CA LEU A 516 23.81 -23.56 -23.26
C LEU A 516 24.28 -23.56 -21.80
N ILE A 517 23.47 -23.03 -20.88
CA ILE A 517 23.81 -23.01 -19.45
C ILE A 517 24.02 -24.45 -18.91
N ASP A 518 23.12 -25.37 -19.24
CA ASP A 518 23.18 -26.77 -18.78
C ASP A 518 24.36 -27.54 -19.37
N SER A 519 24.83 -27.16 -20.56
CA SER A 519 25.99 -27.77 -21.22
C SER A 519 27.34 -27.34 -20.62
N LEU A 520 27.37 -26.26 -19.84
CA LEU A 520 28.60 -25.73 -19.26
C LEU A 520 28.92 -26.45 -17.94
N GLN A 521 30.19 -26.82 -17.74
CA GLN A 521 30.70 -27.41 -16.50
C GLN A 521 31.56 -26.38 -15.74
N PRO A 522 31.02 -25.70 -14.72
CA PRO A 522 31.77 -24.65 -14.02
C PRO A 522 32.84 -25.26 -13.10
N HIS A 523 34.08 -24.77 -13.24
CA HIS A 523 35.19 -25.13 -12.34
C HIS A 523 35.78 -23.86 -11.69
N LYS A 524 35.93 -23.89 -10.37
CA LYS A 524 36.67 -22.87 -9.62
C LYS A 524 38.08 -23.37 -9.32
N ARG A 525 39.10 -22.61 -9.69
CA ARG A 525 40.52 -22.91 -9.43
C ARG A 525 41.24 -21.68 -8.86
N SER A 526 42.33 -21.91 -8.15
CA SER A 526 43.23 -20.82 -7.73
C SER A 526 43.91 -20.20 -8.96
N LEU A 527 44.11 -18.88 -8.97
CA LEU A 527 44.87 -18.21 -10.02
C LEU A 527 46.29 -18.81 -10.14
N ASP A 528 46.91 -19.16 -9.01
CA ASP A 528 48.25 -19.74 -8.98
C ASP A 528 48.32 -21.18 -9.53
N SER A 529 47.18 -21.82 -9.79
CA SER A 529 47.15 -23.14 -10.44
C SER A 529 47.50 -23.09 -11.94
N ASN A 530 47.53 -21.90 -12.54
CA ASN A 530 47.98 -21.68 -13.91
C ASN A 530 48.97 -20.50 -13.94
N ALA A 531 50.26 -20.81 -14.04
CA ALA A 531 51.33 -19.81 -13.99
C ALA A 531 51.26 -18.76 -15.10
N GLU A 532 50.84 -19.15 -16.31
CA GLU A 532 50.71 -18.24 -17.45
C GLU A 532 49.61 -17.20 -17.21
N VAL A 533 48.42 -17.66 -16.83
CA VAL A 533 47.27 -16.79 -16.51
C VAL A 533 47.59 -15.90 -15.31
N ALA A 534 48.25 -16.44 -14.27
CA ALA A 534 48.69 -15.66 -13.12
C ALA A 534 49.69 -14.55 -13.50
N GLN A 535 50.67 -14.86 -14.36
CA GLN A 535 51.66 -13.88 -14.81
C GLN A 535 51.04 -12.81 -15.71
N ALA A 536 50.11 -13.18 -16.60
CA ALA A 536 49.38 -12.22 -17.42
C ALA A 536 48.55 -11.26 -16.55
N TYR A 537 47.79 -11.80 -15.59
CA TYR A 537 47.00 -10.99 -14.65
C TYR A 537 47.87 -10.04 -13.82
N ARG A 538 49.00 -10.53 -13.26
CA ARG A 538 49.90 -9.69 -12.46
C ARG A 538 50.54 -8.57 -13.29
N ARG A 539 50.89 -8.82 -14.56
CA ARG A 539 51.38 -7.80 -15.50
C ARG A 539 50.32 -6.73 -15.74
N TRP A 540 49.11 -7.14 -16.11
CA TRP A 540 47.98 -6.23 -16.29
C TRP A 540 47.69 -5.40 -15.03
N SER A 541 47.72 -6.01 -13.85
CA SER A 541 47.50 -5.31 -12.57
C SER A 541 48.58 -4.25 -12.32
N ALA A 542 49.85 -4.60 -12.51
CA ALA A 542 50.97 -3.67 -12.33
C ALA A 542 50.90 -2.48 -13.30
N ASP A 543 50.60 -2.73 -14.57
CA ASP A 543 50.45 -1.68 -15.59
C ASP A 543 49.29 -0.72 -15.24
N ARG A 544 48.22 -1.25 -14.64
CA ARG A 544 47.05 -0.46 -14.21
C ARG A 544 47.33 0.38 -12.97
N ASP A 545 48.05 -0.18 -11.99
CA ASP A 545 48.47 0.55 -10.80
C ASP A 545 49.42 1.69 -11.17
N GLU A 546 50.35 1.44 -12.09
CA GLU A 546 51.26 2.45 -12.61
C GLU A 546 50.52 3.56 -13.37
N PHE A 547 49.55 3.21 -14.22
CA PHE A 547 48.73 4.20 -14.91
C PHE A 547 47.97 5.11 -13.94
N HIS A 548 47.34 4.55 -12.90
CA HIS A 548 46.67 5.35 -11.87
C HIS A 548 47.65 6.27 -11.11
N ARG A 549 48.85 5.77 -10.80
CA ARG A 549 49.91 6.56 -10.17
C ARG A 549 50.34 7.75 -11.04
N LEU A 550 50.52 7.53 -12.35
CA LEU A 550 50.90 8.58 -13.30
C LEU A 550 49.80 9.64 -13.47
N VAL A 551 48.52 9.23 -13.54
CA VAL A 551 47.39 10.16 -13.57
C VAL A 551 47.33 10.99 -12.29
N ALA A 552 47.51 10.36 -11.11
CA ALA A 552 47.53 11.06 -9.82
C ALA A 552 48.72 12.02 -9.68
N ALA A 553 49.86 11.69 -10.31
CA ALA A 553 51.06 12.52 -10.33
C ALA A 553 51.01 13.68 -11.33
N GLY A 554 49.92 13.82 -12.10
CA GLY A 554 49.78 14.91 -13.06
C GLY A 554 50.53 14.69 -14.38
N ASP A 555 50.90 13.45 -14.73
CA ASP A 555 51.66 13.18 -15.95
C ASP A 555 50.86 13.60 -17.20
N PRO A 556 51.39 14.50 -18.05
CA PRO A 556 50.66 15.02 -19.21
C PRO A 556 50.22 13.95 -20.20
N ASN A 557 51.06 12.92 -20.43
CA ASN A 557 50.75 11.85 -21.38
C ASN A 557 49.68 10.90 -20.83
N ALA A 558 49.71 10.61 -19.53
CA ALA A 558 48.69 9.79 -18.87
C ALA A 558 47.33 10.52 -18.80
N ILE A 559 47.34 11.83 -18.52
CA ILE A 559 46.15 12.68 -18.53
C ILE A 559 45.58 12.80 -19.95
N GLU A 560 46.43 13.01 -20.96
CA GLU A 560 46.00 13.09 -22.37
C GLU A 560 45.40 11.76 -22.86
N ARG A 561 45.98 10.62 -22.45
CA ARG A 561 45.38 9.29 -22.71
C ARG A 561 44.01 9.13 -22.05
N GLY A 562 43.80 9.77 -20.90
CA GLY A 562 42.51 9.94 -20.20
C GLY A 562 41.94 8.68 -19.54
N TRP A 563 42.08 7.51 -20.17
CA TRP A 563 41.70 6.19 -19.65
C TRP A 563 42.31 5.06 -20.51
N GLN A 564 42.51 3.87 -19.93
CA GLN A 564 43.07 2.70 -20.63
C GLN A 564 42.05 2.08 -21.60
N LYS A 565 42.39 2.01 -22.89
CA LYS A 565 41.51 1.56 -24.00
C LYS A 565 41.79 0.12 -24.46
N ASP A 566 42.66 -0.63 -23.78
CA ASP A 566 43.15 -1.93 -24.29
C ASP A 566 41.99 -2.90 -24.56
N TYR A 567 41.06 -3.04 -23.60
CA TYR A 567 39.85 -3.84 -23.82
C TYR A 567 39.01 -3.34 -25.01
N PHE A 568 38.85 -2.02 -25.19
CA PHE A 568 38.12 -1.44 -26.33
C PHE A 568 38.80 -1.71 -27.68
N GLN A 569 40.12 -1.90 -27.67
CA GLN A 569 40.90 -2.21 -28.85
C GLN A 569 40.99 -3.72 -29.08
N GLY A 570 40.40 -4.54 -28.20
CA GLY A 570 40.53 -5.99 -28.22
C GLY A 570 41.95 -6.45 -27.93
N ARG A 571 42.67 -5.76 -27.04
CA ARG A 571 44.06 -6.05 -26.69
C ARG A 571 44.19 -6.36 -25.19
N ASP A 572 45.09 -7.27 -24.88
CA ASP A 572 45.59 -7.55 -23.54
C ASP A 572 47.07 -7.09 -23.46
N PRO A 573 47.59 -6.62 -22.32
CA PRO A 573 48.97 -6.12 -22.25
C PRO A 573 50.01 -7.14 -22.72
N GLY A 574 50.73 -6.80 -23.79
CA GLY A 574 51.75 -7.67 -24.39
C GLY A 574 51.22 -8.73 -25.37
N SER A 575 49.92 -8.72 -25.69
CA SER A 575 49.26 -9.68 -26.60
C SER A 575 48.85 -9.03 -27.93
N GLN A 576 48.63 -9.87 -28.95
CA GLN A 576 48.03 -9.43 -30.21
C GLN A 576 46.55 -9.07 -30.03
N ARG A 577 46.03 -8.27 -30.97
CA ARG A 577 44.61 -7.91 -31.01
C ARG A 577 43.78 -9.15 -31.33
N VAL A 578 42.69 -9.36 -30.58
CA VAL A 578 41.70 -10.42 -30.84
C VAL A 578 40.83 -10.02 -32.04
N GLU A 579 40.90 -10.77 -33.14
CA GLU A 579 40.17 -10.46 -34.38
C GLU A 579 38.64 -10.48 -34.20
N GLN A 580 38.13 -11.40 -33.38
CA GLN A 580 36.70 -11.55 -33.13
C GLN A 580 36.16 -10.61 -32.04
N HIS A 581 36.96 -9.62 -31.59
CA HIS A 581 36.54 -8.67 -30.57
C HIS A 581 35.42 -7.76 -31.09
N GLN A 582 34.26 -7.83 -30.43
CA GLN A 582 33.08 -7.06 -30.81
C GLN A 582 33.08 -5.70 -30.09
N THR A 583 32.92 -4.63 -30.84
CA THR A 583 32.73 -3.27 -30.29
C THR A 583 31.30 -2.73 -30.51
N LYS A 584 30.51 -3.42 -31.33
CA LYS A 584 29.12 -3.10 -31.66
C LYS A 584 28.37 -4.37 -32.07
N LEU A 585 27.07 -4.42 -31.80
CA LEU A 585 26.17 -5.47 -32.31
C LEU A 585 25.40 -4.95 -33.53
N THR A 586 25.25 -5.80 -34.56
CA THR A 586 24.45 -5.49 -35.75
C THR A 586 23.10 -6.17 -35.62
N VAL A 587 22.17 -5.52 -34.94
CA VAL A 587 20.78 -6.00 -34.79
C VAL A 587 19.91 -5.42 -35.90
N ARG A 588 19.30 -6.29 -36.71
CA ARG A 588 18.40 -5.86 -37.81
C ARG A 588 17.01 -5.49 -37.24
N PRO A 589 16.34 -4.43 -37.71
CA PRO A 589 14.96 -4.15 -37.33
C PRO A 589 14.02 -5.26 -37.83
N PHE A 590 12.88 -5.41 -37.17
CA PHE A 590 11.76 -6.18 -37.73
C PHE A 590 11.23 -5.42 -38.96
N SER A 591 10.92 -6.17 -40.02
CA SER A 591 10.54 -5.65 -41.35
C SER A 591 9.04 -5.45 -41.50
#